data_AF-A0A1M5QS51-F1
#
_entry.id   AF-A0A1M5QS51-F1
#
_cell.length_a   1.000
_cell.length_b   1.000
_cell.length_c   1.000
_cell.angle_alpha   90.00
_cell.angle_beta   90.00
_cell.angle_gamma   90.00
#
_symmetry.space_group_name_H-M   'P 1'
#
loop_
_entity.id
_entity.type
_entity.pdbx_description
1 polymer ?
#
loop_
_entity_poly.entity_id
_entity_poly.type
_entity_poly.pdbx_seq_one_letter_code
_entity_poly.pdbx_strand_id
1 'polypeptide(L)'
;MKTNFKEKLQNTTEKWIREQKIKSKKKSENQERISKELEHENRNLDKRGKIKKVFIWTIIVLAYDGFRMYLRYRTGRNLVEISDLVFSVIVIAIYAYFIFNYAKIKDNKNK
;
A
#
# COMPACT_ATOMS: atom_id res chain seq x y z
N MET A 1 51.00 -27.67 4.47
CA MET A 1 50.19 -26.61 5.13
C MET A 1 49.21 -25.94 4.14
N LYS A 2 48.40 -26.71 3.38
CA LYS A 2 47.44 -26.18 2.37
C LYS A 2 45.98 -26.59 2.63
N THR A 3 45.74 -27.47 3.61
CA THR A 3 44.42 -28.03 3.95
C THR A 3 43.57 -27.10 4.83
N ASN A 4 44.18 -26.30 5.71
CA ASN A 4 43.46 -25.42 6.66
C ASN A 4 42.68 -24.25 6.03
N PHE A 5 42.99 -23.85 4.79
CA PHE A 5 42.38 -22.66 4.18
C PHE A 5 41.04 -22.97 3.49
N LYS A 6 40.92 -24.17 2.90
CA LYS A 6 39.66 -24.64 2.29
C LYS A 6 38.59 -24.92 3.36
N GLU A 7 38.97 -25.54 4.48
CA GLU A 7 38.05 -25.77 5.61
C GLU A 7 37.60 -24.48 6.28
N LYS A 8 38.49 -23.48 6.44
CA LYS A 8 38.10 -22.16 6.97
C LYS A 8 37.13 -21.42 6.05
N LEU A 9 37.33 -21.50 4.73
CA LEU A 9 36.43 -20.87 3.75
C LEU A 9 35.05 -21.54 3.72
N GLN A 10 34.98 -22.87 3.75
CA GLN A 10 33.69 -23.58 3.84
C GLN A 10 32.93 -23.22 5.12
N ASN A 11 33.59 -23.23 6.28
CA ASN A 11 32.95 -22.87 7.55
C ASN A 11 32.47 -21.41 7.60
N THR A 12 33.20 -20.49 6.97
CA THR A 12 32.80 -19.07 6.91
C THR A 12 31.62 -18.87 5.95
N THR A 13 31.62 -19.59 4.83
CA THR A 13 30.54 -19.53 3.82
C THR A 13 29.25 -20.15 4.37
N GLU A 14 29.34 -21.28 5.07
CA GLU A 14 28.19 -21.89 5.74
C GLU A 14 27.60 -21.03 6.85
N LYS A 15 28.45 -20.35 7.65
CA LYS A 15 27.99 -19.36 8.63
C LYS A 15 27.27 -18.20 7.95
N TRP A 16 27.82 -17.67 6.86
CA TRP A 16 27.22 -16.54 6.14
C TRP A 16 25.88 -16.90 5.49
N ILE A 17 25.75 -18.11 4.94
CA ILE A 17 24.48 -18.63 4.39
C ILE A 17 23.44 -18.84 5.50
N ARG A 18 23.86 -19.35 6.68
CA ARG A 18 22.95 -19.46 7.84
C ARG A 18 22.50 -18.10 8.34
N GLU A 19 23.41 -17.12 8.45
CA GLU A 19 23.08 -15.77 8.88
C GLU A 19 22.14 -15.05 7.89
N GLN A 20 22.35 -15.22 6.59
CA GLN A 20 21.45 -14.73 5.53
C GLN A 20 20.06 -15.37 5.61
N LYS A 21 19.98 -16.69 5.81
CA LYS A 21 18.70 -17.39 6.02
C LYS A 21 17.98 -16.93 7.29
N ILE A 22 18.70 -16.64 8.37
CA ILE A 22 18.11 -16.13 9.61
C ILE A 22 17.61 -14.69 9.42
N LYS A 23 18.36 -13.84 8.71
CA LYS A 23 17.93 -12.47 8.37
C LYS A 23 16.71 -12.46 7.45
N SER A 24 16.66 -13.33 6.44
CA SER A 24 15.51 -13.40 5.53
C SER A 24 14.26 -13.91 6.25
N LYS A 25 14.41 -14.89 7.15
CA LYS A 25 13.32 -15.41 7.98
C LYS A 25 12.79 -14.36 8.97
N LYS A 26 13.68 -13.62 9.67
CA LYS A 26 13.27 -12.49 10.52
C LYS A 26 12.58 -11.39 9.72
N LYS A 27 13.03 -11.12 8.50
CA LYS A 27 12.41 -10.12 7.61
C LYS A 27 11.03 -10.58 7.14
N SER A 28 10.84 -11.86 6.83
CA SER A 28 9.51 -12.40 6.48
C SER A 28 8.58 -12.42 7.69
N GLU A 29 9.06 -12.80 8.88
CA GLU A 29 8.27 -12.77 10.12
C GLU A 29 7.84 -11.34 10.48
N ASN A 30 8.71 -10.34 10.28
CA ASN A 30 8.34 -8.93 10.46
C ASN A 30 7.35 -8.45 9.38
N GLN A 31 7.53 -8.85 8.12
CA GLN A 31 6.57 -8.52 7.06
C GLN A 31 5.21 -9.18 7.28
N GLU A 32 5.19 -10.40 7.81
CA GLU A 32 3.96 -11.13 8.13
C GLU A 32 3.26 -10.55 9.37
N ARG A 33 4.02 -10.05 10.35
CA ARG A 33 3.46 -9.27 11.46
C ARG A 33 2.87 -7.95 10.98
N ILE A 34 3.59 -7.21 10.16
CA ILE A 34 3.11 -5.94 9.58
C ILE A 34 1.89 -6.18 8.69
N SER A 35 1.87 -7.26 7.88
CA SER A 35 0.71 -7.58 7.06
C SER A 35 -0.50 -8.01 7.91
N LYS A 36 -0.28 -8.77 8.99
CA LYS A 36 -1.33 -9.11 9.96
C LYS A 36 -1.84 -7.89 10.73
N GLU A 37 -0.96 -6.96 11.09
CA GLU A 37 -1.33 -5.67 11.71
C GLU A 37 -2.11 -4.80 10.72
N LEU A 38 -1.68 -4.68 9.47
CA LEU A 38 -2.39 -3.98 8.40
C LEU A 38 -3.74 -4.63 8.08
N GLU A 39 -3.83 -5.96 8.13
CA GLU A 39 -5.09 -6.68 8.01
C GLU A 39 -6.00 -6.44 9.22
N HIS A 40 -5.46 -6.39 10.44
CA HIS A 40 -6.23 -6.08 11.64
C HIS A 40 -6.72 -4.62 11.63
N GLU A 41 -5.91 -3.70 11.14
CA GLU A 41 -6.21 -2.28 11.03
C GLU A 41 -7.22 -2.00 9.89
N ASN A 42 -7.11 -2.69 8.75
CA ASN A 42 -8.12 -2.63 7.68
C ASN A 42 -9.46 -3.30 8.06
N ARG A 43 -9.43 -4.35 8.89
CA ARG A 43 -10.65 -5.01 9.40
C ARG A 43 -11.38 -4.15 10.46
N ASN A 44 -10.69 -3.16 11.06
CA ASN A 44 -11.21 -2.27 12.11
C ASN A 44 -11.60 -0.87 11.64
N LEU A 45 -11.91 -0.68 10.35
CA LEU A 45 -12.37 0.63 9.86
C LEU A 45 -13.81 0.90 10.29
N ASP A 46 -13.96 1.54 11.44
CA ASP A 46 -15.20 2.19 11.87
C ASP A 46 -15.76 3.12 10.76
N LYS A 47 -17.05 3.44 10.80
CA LYS A 47 -17.71 4.34 9.82
C LYS A 47 -16.92 5.64 9.62
N ARG A 48 -16.34 6.20 10.70
CA ARG A 48 -15.46 7.38 10.65
C ARG A 48 -14.16 7.12 9.89
N GLY A 49 -13.57 5.95 10.05
CA GLY A 49 -12.37 5.52 9.32
C GLY A 49 -12.62 5.34 7.83
N LYS A 50 -13.77 4.77 7.45
CA LYS A 50 -14.20 4.66 6.04
C LYS A 50 -14.32 6.03 5.38
N ILE A 51 -15.02 6.97 6.02
CA ILE A 51 -15.17 8.35 5.53
C ILE A 51 -13.80 9.02 5.38
N LYS A 52 -12.91 8.89 6.38
CA LYS A 52 -11.55 9.47 6.31
C LYS A 52 -10.76 8.91 5.12
N LYS A 53 -10.87 7.61 4.83
CA LYS A 53 -10.21 7.01 3.65
C LYS A 53 -10.78 7.54 2.34
N VAL A 54 -12.11 7.64 2.21
CA VAL A 54 -12.74 8.24 1.02
C VAL A 54 -12.32 9.70 0.85
N PHE A 55 -12.23 10.46 1.94
CA PHE A 55 -11.80 11.86 1.90
C PHE A 55 -10.35 12.02 1.44
N ILE A 56 -9.43 11.24 2.01
CA ILE A 56 -8.02 11.23 1.57
C ILE A 56 -7.92 10.84 0.09
N TRP A 57 -8.68 9.82 -0.34
CA TRP A 57 -8.70 9.40 -1.73
C TRP A 57 -9.23 10.50 -2.67
N THR A 58 -10.29 11.18 -2.25
CA THR A 58 -10.86 12.32 -2.99
C THR A 58 -9.83 13.42 -3.20
N ILE A 59 -9.05 13.76 -2.17
CA ILE A 59 -7.96 14.76 -2.29
C ILE A 59 -6.91 14.32 -3.32
N ILE A 60 -6.53 13.04 -3.32
CA ILE A 60 -5.55 12.50 -4.28
C ILE A 60 -6.07 12.62 -5.70
N VAL A 61 -7.34 12.28 -5.95
CA VAL A 61 -7.97 12.38 -7.27
C VAL A 61 -8.02 13.84 -7.73
N LEU A 62 -8.44 14.78 -6.86
CA LEU A 62 -8.48 16.20 -7.20
C LEU A 62 -7.09 16.78 -7.46
N ALA A 63 -6.07 16.35 -6.70
CA ALA A 63 -4.68 16.74 -6.94
C ALA A 63 -4.17 16.23 -8.29
N TYR A 64 -4.55 15.02 -8.69
CA TYR A 64 -4.23 14.46 -10.01
C TYR A 64 -4.87 15.27 -11.15
N ASP A 65 -6.13 15.69 -11.00
CA ASP A 65 -6.79 16.55 -11.98
C ASP A 65 -6.15 17.93 -12.04
N GLY A 66 -5.82 18.54 -10.89
CA GLY A 66 -5.08 19.80 -10.83
C GLY A 66 -3.73 19.69 -11.54
N PHE A 67 -3.02 18.57 -11.36
CA PHE A 67 -1.77 18.30 -12.06
C PHE A 67 -1.97 18.13 -13.57
N ARG A 68 -3.01 17.40 -14.01
CA ARG A 68 -3.34 17.30 -15.44
C ARG A 68 -3.72 18.65 -16.04
N MET A 69 -4.48 19.47 -15.32
CA MET A 69 -4.81 20.83 -15.73
C MET A 69 -3.55 21.69 -15.88
N TYR A 70 -2.60 21.59 -14.95
CA TYR A 70 -1.30 22.25 -15.05
C TYR A 70 -0.48 21.80 -16.26
N LEU A 71 -0.47 20.50 -16.57
CA LEU A 71 0.18 19.99 -17.79
C LEU A 71 -0.51 20.52 -19.06
N ARG A 72 -1.85 20.58 -19.08
CA ARG A 72 -2.61 21.13 -20.22
C ARG A 72 -2.30 22.60 -20.43
N TYR A 73 -2.28 23.39 -19.36
CA TYR A 73 -1.88 24.79 -19.36
C TYR A 73 -0.53 24.97 -20.05
N ARG A 74 0.47 24.16 -19.67
CA ARG A 74 1.82 24.21 -20.26
C ARG A 74 1.83 23.83 -21.74
N THR A 75 0.91 22.98 -22.19
CA THR A 75 0.80 22.56 -23.60
C THR A 75 -0.09 23.45 -24.47
N GLY A 76 -0.67 24.54 -23.92
CA GLY A 76 -1.57 25.42 -24.67
C GLY A 76 -2.91 24.78 -25.06
N ARG A 77 -3.28 23.68 -24.41
CA ARG A 77 -4.58 23.01 -24.61
C ARG A 77 -5.61 23.56 -23.63
N ASN A 78 -6.90 23.29 -23.90
CA ASN A 78 -8.00 23.69 -23.02
C ASN A 78 -7.75 23.24 -21.57
N LEU A 79 -7.87 24.18 -20.63
CA LEU A 79 -7.66 23.95 -19.21
C LEU A 79 -8.72 23.01 -18.63
N VAL A 80 -9.97 23.20 -19.04
CA VAL A 80 -11.12 22.48 -18.49
C VAL A 80 -11.59 21.45 -19.51
N GLU A 81 -11.52 20.18 -19.13
CA GLU A 81 -12.05 19.06 -19.89
C GLU A 81 -13.14 18.38 -19.06
N ILE A 82 -14.37 18.32 -19.57
CA ILE A 82 -15.51 17.71 -18.85
C ILE A 82 -15.24 16.22 -18.58
N SER A 83 -14.47 15.57 -19.46
CA SER A 83 -14.03 14.18 -19.33
C SER A 83 -13.28 13.93 -18.02
N ASP A 84 -12.48 14.88 -17.53
CA ASP A 84 -11.74 14.74 -16.28
C ASP A 84 -12.67 14.81 -15.06
N LEU A 85 -13.62 15.75 -15.07
CA LEU A 85 -14.63 15.84 -14.02
C LEU A 85 -15.45 14.56 -13.92
N VAL A 86 -15.92 14.05 -15.06
CA VAL A 86 -16.69 12.80 -15.12
C VAL A 86 -15.84 11.62 -14.66
N PHE A 87 -14.59 11.52 -15.11
CA PHE A 87 -13.66 10.47 -14.69
C PHE A 87 -13.45 10.48 -13.17
N SER A 88 -13.19 11.64 -12.59
CA SER A 88 -12.91 11.78 -11.18
C SER A 88 -14.10 11.47 -10.29
N VAL A 89 -15.30 11.90 -10.69
CA VAL A 89 -16.55 11.51 -10.00
C VAL A 89 -16.75 10.00 -10.01
N ILE A 90 -16.52 9.35 -11.16
CA ILE A 90 -16.64 7.89 -11.29
C ILE A 90 -15.62 7.18 -10.41
N VAL A 91 -14.35 7.60 -10.44
CA VAL A 91 -13.27 6.98 -9.65
C VAL A 91 -13.53 7.12 -8.15
N ILE A 92 -13.97 8.30 -7.69
CA ILE A 92 -14.33 8.53 -6.29
C ILE A 92 -15.51 7.65 -5.89
N ALA A 93 -16.55 7.56 -6.73
CA ALA A 93 -17.74 6.76 -6.45
C ALA A 93 -17.42 5.26 -6.36
N ILE A 94 -16.62 4.73 -7.29
CA ILE A 94 -16.18 3.33 -7.29
C ILE A 94 -15.35 3.04 -6.02
N TYR A 95 -14.42 3.93 -5.68
CA TYR A 95 -13.59 3.73 -4.49
C TYR A 95 -14.40 3.82 -3.20
N ALA A 96 -15.32 4.77 -3.11
CA ALA A 96 -16.25 4.87 -1.98
C ALA A 96 -17.09 3.59 -1.87
N TYR A 97 -17.67 3.12 -2.97
CA TYR A 97 -18.42 1.88 -3.00
C TYR A 97 -17.59 0.68 -2.53
N PHE A 98 -16.34 0.57 -2.97
CA PHE A 98 -15.42 -0.48 -2.52
C PHE A 98 -15.16 -0.41 -1.01
N ILE A 99 -14.86 0.78 -0.48
CA ILE A 99 -14.61 0.97 0.95
C ILE A 99 -15.86 0.69 1.78
N PHE A 100 -17.05 1.09 1.32
CA PHE A 100 -18.27 0.86 2.08
C PHE A 100 -18.76 -0.60 2.01
N ASN A 101 -18.74 -1.25 0.84
CA ASN A 101 -19.31 -2.58 0.63
C ASN A 101 -18.31 -3.75 0.76
N TYR A 102 -17.06 -3.59 0.34
CA TYR A 102 -16.10 -4.70 0.31
C TYR A 102 -15.14 -4.73 1.49
N ALA A 103 -14.95 -3.62 2.20
CA ALA A 103 -14.27 -3.67 3.49
C ALA A 103 -15.20 -4.38 4.50
N LYS A 104 -15.06 -5.71 4.58
CA LYS A 104 -15.74 -6.58 5.56
C LYS A 104 -15.42 -6.08 6.97
N ILE A 105 -16.38 -5.37 7.55
CA ILE A 105 -16.39 -5.04 8.98
C ILE A 105 -17.09 -6.19 9.70
N LYS A 106 -16.50 -6.63 10.82
CA LYS A 106 -17.26 -7.33 11.86
C LYS A 106 -18.17 -6.29 12.49
N ASP A 107 -19.40 -6.18 12.00
CA ASP A 107 -20.40 -5.30 12.59
C ASP A 107 -20.59 -5.81 14.02
N ASN A 108 -20.12 -5.03 15.00
CA ASN A 108 -20.17 -5.40 16.40
C ASN A 108 -21.61 -5.22 16.88
N LYS A 109 -22.54 -6.06 16.38
CA LYS A 109 -23.82 -6.32 17.03
C LYS A 109 -23.52 -7.16 18.26
N ASN A 110 -23.09 -6.51 19.32
CA ASN A 110 -23.27 -6.90 20.71
C ASN A 110 -22.82 -5.75 21.59
N LYS A 111 -23.73 -4.79 21.80
CA LYS A 111 -23.91 -4.09 23.07
C LYS A 111 -25.29 -3.46 23.08
#